data_AF-A0A949LB10-F1
#
_entry.id   AF-A0A949LB10-F1
#
_cell.length_a   1.000
_cell.length_b   1.000
_cell.length_c   1.000
_cell.angle_alpha   90.00
_cell.angle_beta   90.00
_cell.angle_gamma   90.00
#
_symmetry.space_group_name_H-M   'P 1'
#
loop_
_entity.id
_entity.type
_entity.pdbx_description
1 polymer ?
#
loop_
_entity_poly.entity_id
_entity_poly.type
_entity_poly.pdbx_seq_one_letter_code
_entity_poly.pdbx_strand_id
1 'polypeptide(L)'
;MLDIEYLKRVEQYFESGDCAFEFEHGEEERRLAIIEFLETLMDLGELADVLATKLIFKDAYATLTSEEGVGAALEQEGKDGSGVE
;
A
#
# COMPACT_ATOMS: atom_id res chain seq x y z
N MET A 1 17.56 -6.90 -2.26
CA MET A 1 16.21 -6.36 -2.51
C MET A 1 15.64 -7.12 -3.69
N LEU A 2 14.34 -7.41 -3.68
CA LEU A 2 13.69 -8.03 -4.84
C LEU A 2 13.92 -7.17 -6.09
N ASP A 3 13.86 -7.78 -7.27
CA ASP A 3 14.20 -7.10 -8.53
C ASP A 3 13.17 -6.00 -8.87
N ILE A 4 13.52 -4.76 -8.57
CA ILE A 4 12.68 -3.60 -8.87
C ILE A 4 12.50 -3.39 -10.38
N GLU A 5 13.49 -3.80 -11.18
CA GLU A 5 13.42 -3.66 -12.64
C GLU A 5 12.41 -4.63 -13.23
N TYR A 6 12.15 -5.78 -12.58
CA TYR A 6 11.04 -6.66 -12.98
C TYR A 6 9.68 -5.97 -12.77
N LEU A 7 9.47 -5.31 -11.64
CA LEU A 7 8.21 -4.59 -11.37
C LEU A 7 7.98 -3.45 -12.39
N LYS A 8 9.03 -2.73 -12.78
CA LYS A 8 8.94 -1.72 -13.85
C LYS A 8 8.59 -2.33 -15.21
N ARG A 9 9.08 -3.52 -15.53
CA ARG A 9 8.68 -4.23 -16.76
C ARG A 9 7.21 -4.64 -16.71
N VAL A 10 6.72 -5.05 -15.55
CA VAL A 10 5.29 -5.36 -15.35
C VAL A 10 4.43 -4.11 -15.53
N GLU A 11 4.83 -2.98 -14.95
CA GLU A 11 4.18 -1.67 -15.17
C GLU A 11 4.13 -1.31 -16.66
N GLN A 12 5.26 -1.39 -17.36
CA GLN A 12 5.33 -1.14 -18.81
C GLN A 12 4.43 -2.08 -19.61
N TYR A 13 4.36 -3.36 -19.24
CA TYR A 13 3.48 -4.33 -19.88
C TYR A 13 1.99 -3.97 -19.73
N PHE A 14 1.60 -3.32 -18.65
CA PHE A 14 0.24 -2.81 -18.46
C PHE A 14 -0.02 -1.52 -19.23
N GLU A 15 0.90 -0.56 -19.17
CA GLU A 15 0.73 0.76 -19.77
C GLU A 15 0.85 0.77 -21.30
N SER A 16 1.67 -0.13 -21.85
CA SER A 16 1.87 -0.26 -23.31
C SER A 16 0.63 -0.74 -24.06
N GLY A 17 -0.33 -1.36 -23.36
CA GLY A 17 -1.47 -2.04 -23.97
C GLY A 17 -1.17 -3.47 -24.42
N ASP A 18 0.07 -3.95 -24.29
CA ASP A 18 0.46 -5.32 -24.65
C ASP A 18 -0.38 -6.34 -23.87
N CYS A 19 -0.58 -6.11 -22.57
CA CYS A 19 -1.43 -6.98 -21.75
C CYS A 19 -2.88 -7.07 -22.24
N ALA A 20 -3.46 -5.94 -22.65
CA ALA A 20 -4.82 -5.89 -23.18
C ALA A 20 -4.92 -6.59 -24.54
N PHE A 21 -3.92 -6.34 -25.41
CA PHE A 21 -3.84 -6.97 -26.71
C PHE A 21 -3.73 -8.49 -26.61
N GLU A 22 -2.85 -9.00 -25.75
CA GLU A 22 -2.69 -10.43 -25.54
C GLU A 22 -3.94 -11.07 -24.92
N PHE A 23 -4.65 -10.36 -24.06
CA PHE A 23 -5.90 -10.84 -23.50
C PHE A 23 -7.01 -10.92 -24.56
N GLU A 24 -7.13 -9.93 -25.44
CA GLU A 24 -8.15 -9.90 -26.50
C GLU A 24 -7.89 -10.95 -27.59
N HIS A 25 -6.63 -11.19 -27.94
CA HIS A 25 -6.25 -12.03 -29.07
C HIS A 25 -5.69 -13.40 -28.66
N GLY A 26 -5.47 -13.64 -27.37
CA GLY A 26 -4.94 -14.89 -26.85
C GLY A 26 -6.00 -15.98 -26.78
N GLU A 27 -5.54 -17.23 -26.89
CA GLU A 27 -6.34 -18.42 -26.60
C GLU A 27 -6.81 -18.44 -25.13
N GLU A 28 -7.83 -19.23 -24.83
CA GLU A 28 -8.45 -19.28 -23.50
C GLU A 28 -7.45 -19.48 -22.36
N GLU A 29 -6.50 -20.40 -22.53
CA GLU A 29 -5.43 -20.66 -21.56
C GLU A 29 -4.61 -19.39 -21.27
N ARG A 30 -4.26 -18.61 -22.29
CA ARG A 30 -3.50 -17.36 -22.12
C ARG A 30 -4.33 -16.31 -21.38
N ARG A 31 -5.62 -16.20 -21.69
CA ARG A 31 -6.52 -15.25 -21.01
C ARG A 31 -6.65 -15.58 -19.53
N LEU A 32 -6.79 -16.86 -19.19
CA LEU A 32 -6.86 -17.31 -17.79
C LEU A 32 -5.55 -17.04 -17.05
N ALA A 33 -4.40 -17.30 -17.68
CA ALA A 33 -3.10 -17.00 -17.08
C ALA A 33 -2.91 -15.49 -16.83
N ILE A 34 -3.37 -14.62 -17.74
CA ILE A 34 -3.33 -13.17 -17.54
C ILE A 34 -4.21 -12.76 -16.36
N ILE A 35 -5.42 -13.31 -16.23
CA ILE A 35 -6.30 -13.03 -15.09
C ILE A 35 -5.64 -13.44 -13.77
N GLU A 36 -5.12 -14.67 -13.69
CA GLU A 36 -4.44 -15.17 -12.49
C GLU A 36 -3.23 -14.30 -12.10
N PHE A 37 -2.46 -13.85 -13.10
CA PHE A 37 -1.33 -12.96 -12.89
C PHE A 37 -1.76 -11.59 -12.32
N LEU A 38 -2.84 -11.01 -12.85
CA LEU A 38 -3.38 -9.74 -12.38
C LEU A 38 -3.95 -9.86 -10.95
N GLU A 39 -4.72 -10.92 -10.68
CA GLU A 39 -5.26 -11.21 -9.34
C GLU A 39 -4.14 -11.35 -8.30
N THR A 40 -3.08 -12.10 -8.64
CA THR A 40 -1.92 -12.28 -7.77
C THR A 40 -1.23 -10.95 -7.45
N LEU A 41 -1.12 -10.05 -8.43
CA LEU A 41 -0.50 -8.73 -8.22
C LEU A 41 -1.39 -7.80 -7.39
N MET A 42 -2.72 -7.89 -7.53
CA MET A 42 -3.66 -7.16 -6.71
C MET A 42 -3.55 -7.57 -5.23
N ASP A 43 -3.57 -8.87 -4.95
CA ASP A 43 -3.39 -9.41 -3.60
C ASP A 43 -2.04 -9.00 -2.98
N LEU A 44 -0.97 -9.03 -3.80
CA LEU A 44 0.35 -8.58 -3.38
C LEU A 44 0.38 -7.07 -3.07
N GLY A 45 -0.32 -6.26 -3.87
CA GLY A 45 -0.46 -4.83 -3.67
C GLY A 45 -1.16 -4.49 -2.36
N GLU A 46 -2.26 -5.19 -2.04
CA GLU A 46 -2.97 -5.04 -0.77
C GLU A 46 -2.09 -5.43 0.43
N LEU A 47 -1.36 -6.55 0.33
CA LEU A 47 -0.40 -6.95 1.37
C LEU A 47 0.70 -5.90 1.56
N ALA A 48 1.22 -5.34 0.46
CA ALA A 48 2.25 -4.31 0.50
C ALA A 48 1.74 -3.02 1.16
N ASP A 49 0.49 -2.61 0.90
CA ASP A 49 -0.13 -1.45 1.53
C ASP A 49 -0.30 -1.64 3.05
N VAL A 50 -0.83 -2.80 3.46
CA VAL A 50 -0.96 -3.15 4.89
C VAL A 50 0.40 -3.14 5.57
N LEU A 51 1.43 -3.69 4.92
CA LEU A 51 2.79 -3.70 5.46
C LEU A 51 3.37 -2.28 5.52
N ALA A 52 3.20 -1.47 4.48
CA ALA A 52 3.67 -0.09 4.42
C ALA A 52 3.03 0.74 5.54
N THR A 53 1.71 0.64 5.72
CA THR A 53 0.97 1.28 6.80
C THR A 53 1.55 0.87 8.17
N LYS A 54 1.74 -0.44 8.41
CA LYS A 54 2.34 -0.92 9.66
C LYS A 54 3.75 -0.39 9.88
N LEU A 55 4.57 -0.30 8.84
CA LEU A 55 5.95 0.19 8.94
C LEU A 55 6.02 1.69 9.20
N ILE A 56 5.20 2.49 8.48
CA ILE A 56 5.16 3.95 8.62
C ILE A 56 4.61 4.36 9.99
N PHE A 57 3.55 3.70 10.44
CA PHE A 57 2.86 4.06 11.69
C PHE A 57 3.34 3.29 12.92
N LYS A 58 4.35 2.43 12.79
CA LYS A 58 4.90 1.66 13.91
C LYS A 58 5.34 2.55 15.08
N ASP A 59 6.05 3.63 14.78
CA ASP A 59 6.56 4.56 15.79
C ASP A 59 5.48 5.55 16.26
N ALA A 60 4.53 5.91 15.39
CA ALA A 60 3.38 6.74 15.75
C ALA A 60 2.47 6.05 16.76
N TYR A 61 2.17 4.76 16.57
CA TYR A 61 1.40 3.95 17.53
C TYR A 61 2.18 3.69 18.83
N ALA A 62 3.49 3.44 18.75
CA ALA A 62 4.33 3.26 19.93
C ALA A 62 4.37 4.53 20.79
N THR A 63 4.42 5.70 20.13
CA THR A 63 4.37 7.00 20.83
C THR A 63 3.00 7.20 21.48
N LEU A 64 1.89 7.06 20.74
CA LEU A 64 0.53 7.27 21.27
C LEU A 64 0.12 6.33 22.41
N THR A 65 0.69 5.13 22.48
CA THR A 65 0.38 4.14 23.52
C THR A 65 1.43 4.08 24.64
N SER A 66 2.54 4.83 24.52
CA SER A 66 3.49 5.03 25.60
C SER A 66 2.93 6.01 26.64
N GLU A 67 3.27 5.81 27.92
CA GLU A 67 2.90 6.74 29.00
C GLU A 67 3.38 8.18 28.71
N GLU A 68 4.51 8.33 28.00
CA GLU A 68 5.07 9.61 27.57
C GLU A 68 4.24 10.28 26.46
N GLY A 69 3.76 9.54 25.47
CA GLY A 69 2.89 10.10 24.42
C GLY A 69 1.46 10.35 24.87
N VAL A 70 0.94 9.58 25.83
CA VAL A 70 -0.32 9.91 26.53
C VAL A 70 -0.17 11.21 27.32
N GLY A 71 0.96 11.40 28.02
CA GLY A 71 1.27 12.65 28.73
C GLY A 71 1.35 13.86 27.80
N ALA A 72 2.02 13.73 26.65
CA ALA A 72 2.14 14.82 25.68
C ALA A 72 0.81 15.21 25.00
N ALA A 73 -0.08 14.24 24.76
CA ALA A 73 -1.41 14.49 24.19
C ALA A 73 -2.32 15.25 25.17
N LEU A 74 -2.31 14.87 26.46
CA LEU A 74 -3.09 15.54 27.50
C LEU A 74 -2.60 16.97 27.80
N GLU A 75 -1.29 17.23 27.67
CA GLU A 75 -0.72 18.58 27.78
C GLU A 75 -1.12 19.51 26.62
N GLN A 76 -1.41 18.97 25.44
CA GLN A 76 -1.90 19.75 24.30
C GLN A 76 -3.39 20.11 24.45
N GLU A 77 -4.23 19.16 24.89
CA GLU A 77 -5.65 19.44 25.16
C GLU A 77 -5.85 20.47 26.30
N GLY A 78 -4.97 20.48 27.31
CA GLY A 78 -5.00 21.46 28.39
C GLY A 78 -4.64 22.90 27.97
N LYS A 79 -3.99 23.08 26.81
CA LYS A 79 -3.59 24.40 26.28
C LYS A 79 -4.59 24.99 25.29
N ASP A 80 -5.31 24.16 24.53
CA ASP A 80 -6.35 24.61 23.60
C ASP A 80 -7.70 24.90 24.29
N GLY A 81 -7.91 24.41 25.52
CA GLY A 81 -9.13 24.65 26.30
C GLY A 81 -9.22 26.00 27.03
N SER A 82 -8.16 26.82 27.05
CA SER A 82 -8.17 28.14 27.73
C SER A 82 -8.47 29.32 26.80
N GLY A 83 -8.93 29.06 25.57
CA GLY A 83 -9.21 30.07 24.55
C GLY A 83 -10.69 30.44 24.39
N VAL A 84 -11.52 30.30 25.43
CA VAL A 84 -12.88 30.88 25.46
C VAL A 84 -12.97 31.83 26.65
N GLU A 85 -12.49 33.05 26.45
CA GLU A 85 -13.06 34.25 27.07
C GLU A 85 -13.88 35.02 26.04
#